data_AF-A0A1H5XQA7-F1
#
_entry.id   AF-A0A1H5XQA7-F1
#
_cell.length_a   1.000
_cell.length_b   1.000
_cell.length_c   1.000
_cell.angle_alpha   90.00
_cell.angle_beta   90.00
_cell.angle_gamma   90.00
#
_symmetry.space_group_name_H-M   'P 1'
#
loop_
_entity.id
_entity.type
_entity.pdbx_description
1 polymer ?
#
loop_
_entity_poly.entity_id
_entity_poly.type
_entity_poly.pdbx_seq_one_letter_code
_entity_poly.pdbx_strand_id
1 'polypeptide(L)'
;MIEIDIEAIAEELGCDKHILFGYIYYHLDHKYKYKTGENSSVHLFAPVAGELRHAINLPYLAAILAGQDQENSKFIWSLGVSLVALALSVGAIIAQLVTAK
;
A
#
# COMPACT_ATOMS: atom_id res chain seq x y z
N MET A 1 19.78 0.95 3.94
CA MET A 1 18.91 2.14 3.86
C MET A 1 19.60 3.15 2.97
N ILE A 2 18.84 4.05 2.36
CA ILE A 2 19.39 5.17 1.59
C ILE A 2 18.94 6.48 2.22
N GLU A 3 19.77 7.51 2.12
CA GLU A 3 19.41 8.87 2.53
C GLU A 3 18.45 9.48 1.50
N ILE A 4 17.41 10.16 2.00
CA ILE A 4 16.48 10.91 1.17
C ILE A 4 16.49 12.40 1.52
N ASP A 5 16.39 13.22 0.49
CA ASP A 5 16.23 14.65 0.65
C ASP A 5 14.74 14.99 0.88
N ILE A 6 14.39 15.18 2.15
CA ILE A 6 13.02 15.54 2.56
C ILE A 6 12.60 16.88 1.97
N GLU A 7 13.52 17.82 1.75
CA GLU A 7 13.21 19.14 1.23
C GLU A 7 12.87 19.08 -0.26
N ALA A 8 13.69 18.37 -1.04
CA ALA A 8 13.41 18.13 -2.45
C ALA A 8 12.10 17.37 -2.67
N ILE A 9 11.84 16.33 -1.86
CA ILE A 9 10.58 15.56 -1.96
C ILE A 9 9.38 16.42 -1.54
N ALA A 10 9.53 17.27 -0.53
CA ALA A 10 8.47 18.16 -0.09
C ALA A 10 8.10 19.18 -1.16
N GLU A 11 9.10 19.74 -1.86
CA GLU A 11 8.91 20.66 -2.98
C GLU A 11 8.19 19.98 -4.16
N GLU A 12 8.62 18.77 -4.54
CA GLU A 12 7.98 18.01 -5.63
C GLU A 12 6.52 17.66 -5.32
N LEU A 13 6.22 17.37 -4.05
CA LEU A 13 4.86 17.06 -3.59
C LEU A 13 4.02 18.30 -3.25
N GLY A 14 4.60 19.50 -3.31
CA GLY A 14 3.93 20.75 -2.92
C GLY A 14 3.48 20.78 -1.46
N CYS A 15 4.23 20.12 -0.56
CA CYS A 15 3.89 20.00 0.86
C CYS A 15 4.96 20.61 1.76
N ASP A 16 4.63 20.93 3.01
CA ASP A 16 5.60 21.45 3.97
C ASP A 16 6.55 20.33 4.44
N LYS A 17 7.86 20.61 4.48
CA LYS A 17 8.89 19.64 4.83
C LYS A 17 8.76 19.09 6.25
N HIS A 18 8.29 19.89 7.21
CA HIS A 18 8.06 19.42 8.57
C HIS A 18 6.82 18.53 8.66
N ILE A 19 5.79 18.84 7.88
CA ILE A 19 4.60 17.98 7.74
C ILE A 19 5.00 16.65 7.09
N LEU A 20 5.77 16.68 5.98
CA LEU A 20 6.23 15.48 5.30
C LEU A 20 7.09 14.62 6.23
N PHE A 21 8.08 15.22 6.91
CA PHE A 21 8.90 14.52 7.89
C PHE A 21 8.05 13.90 8.99
N GLY A 22 7.13 14.67 9.57
CA GLY A 22 6.25 14.20 10.63
C GLY A 22 5.36 13.05 10.16
N TYR A 23 4.84 13.12 8.94
CA TYR A 23 4.03 12.06 8.35
C TYR A 23 4.86 10.78 8.12
N ILE A 24 6.05 10.89 7.54
CA ILE A 24 6.91 9.73 7.30
C ILE A 24 7.36 9.11 8.63
N TYR A 25 7.80 9.93 9.58
CA TYR A 25 8.37 9.46 10.84
C TYR A 25 7.32 8.97 11.84
N TYR A 26 6.24 9.73 12.07
CA TYR A 26 5.24 9.36 13.07
C TYR A 26 4.13 8.46 12.52
N HIS A 27 3.81 8.58 11.23
CA HIS A 27 2.71 7.81 10.65
C HIS A 27 3.20 6.60 9.87
N LEU A 28 4.00 6.80 8.81
CA LEU A 28 4.41 5.71 7.93
C LEU A 28 5.35 4.72 8.62
N ASP A 29 6.39 5.19 9.32
CA ASP A 29 7.27 4.29 10.07
C ASP A 29 6.50 3.56 11.16
N HIS A 30 5.62 4.25 11.91
CA HIS A 30 4.81 3.60 12.93
C HIS A 30 3.87 2.52 12.37
N LYS A 31 3.30 2.76 11.19
CA LYS A 31 2.36 1.86 10.52
C LYS A 31 3.06 0.63 9.92
N TYR A 32 4.23 0.84 9.32
CA TYR A 32 4.92 -0.21 8.57
C TYR A 32 6.13 -0.80 9.31
N LYS A 33 6.52 -0.31 10.48
CA LYS A 33 7.53 -0.99 11.29
C LYS A 33 7.02 -2.39 11.68
N TYR A 34 7.89 -3.39 11.55
CA TYR A 34 7.58 -4.74 12.00
C TYR A 34 8.68 -5.26 12.93
N LYS A 35 8.28 -6.08 13.90
CA LYS A 35 9.20 -6.73 14.82
C LYS A 35 9.76 -7.99 14.17
N THR A 36 11.08 -8.10 14.09
CA THR A 36 11.76 -9.30 13.56
C THR A 36 12.29 -10.21 14.66
N GLY A 37 12.21 -9.81 15.93
CA GLY A 37 12.59 -10.59 17.11
C GLY A 37 12.22 -9.89 18.42
N GLU A 38 12.55 -10.49 19.57
CA GLU A 38 12.16 -9.97 20.90
C GLU A 38 12.61 -8.52 21.15
N ASN A 39 13.73 -8.10 20.54
CA ASN A 39 14.28 -6.75 20.72
C ASN A 39 14.72 -6.06 19.43
N SER A 40 14.25 -6.53 18.27
CA SER A 40 14.62 -5.95 16.97
C SER A 40 13.39 -5.58 16.15
N SER A 41 13.37 -4.35 15.67
CA SER A 41 12.33 -3.83 14.78
C SER A 41 12.97 -3.33 13.49
N VAL A 42 12.36 -3.67 12.36
CA VAL A 42 12.76 -3.13 11.06
C VAL A 42 11.93 -1.88 10.82
N HIS A 43 12.63 -0.75 10.74
CA HIS A 43 12.05 0.55 10.45
C HIS A 43 11.97 0.78 8.94
N LEU A 44 10.88 1.40 8.52
CA LEU A 44 10.73 1.91 7.16
C LEU A 44 11.55 3.18 6.99
N PHE A 45 11.55 4.05 8.00
CA PHE A 45 12.26 5.31 8.01
C PHE A 45 12.93 5.56 9.35
N ALA A 46 14.18 6.02 9.31
CA ALA A 46 14.98 6.38 10.47
C ALA A 46 15.52 7.81 10.31
N PRO A 47 15.29 8.73 11.26
CA PRO A 47 15.84 10.08 11.21
C PRO A 47 17.37 10.09 11.12
N VAL A 48 18.02 9.13 11.79
CA VAL A 48 19.46 8.90 11.74
C VAL A 48 19.71 7.39 11.72
N ALA A 49 20.47 6.92 10.74
CA ALA A 49 20.88 5.52 10.62
C ALA A 49 22.39 5.43 10.35
N GLY A 50 23.17 5.35 11.43
CA GLY A 50 24.63 5.51 11.35
C GLY A 50 24.98 6.93 10.92
N GLU A 51 25.69 7.06 9.79
CA GLU A 51 26.08 8.35 9.19
C GLU A 51 24.97 8.97 8.33
N LEU A 52 23.92 8.21 7.97
CA LEU A 52 22.86 8.67 7.08
C LEU A 52 21.83 9.50 7.85
N ARG A 53 21.45 10.65 7.29
CA ARG A 53 20.35 11.48 7.79
C ARG A 53 19.10 11.15 6.97
N HIS A 54 17.93 11.11 7.61
CA HIS A 54 16.66 10.80 6.95
C HIS A 54 16.73 9.52 6.08
N ALA A 55 17.10 8.41 6.70
CA ALA A 55 17.33 7.16 5.99
C ALA A 55 16.02 6.39 5.78
N ILE A 56 15.72 6.00 4.54
CA ILE A 56 14.57 5.17 4.18
C ILE A 56 15.01 3.78 3.70
N ASN A 57 14.22 2.77 4.02
CA ASN A 57 14.41 1.41 3.52
C ASN A 57 13.67 1.23 2.18
N LEU A 58 14.29 1.66 1.07
CA LEU A 58 13.69 1.56 -0.27
C LEU A 58 13.24 0.14 -0.67
N PRO A 59 14.05 -0.93 -0.49
CA PRO A 59 13.58 -2.29 -0.79
C PRO A 59 12.30 -2.65 -0.04
N TYR A 60 12.20 -2.21 1.22
CA TYR A 60 11.01 -2.45 2.02
C TYR A 60 9.82 -1.59 1.58
N LEU A 61 10.05 -0.32 1.23
CA LEU A 61 9.02 0.54 0.64
C LEU A 61 8.46 -0.07 -0.66
N ALA A 62 9.33 -0.58 -1.54
CA ALA A 62 8.93 -1.24 -2.77
C ALA A 62 8.07 -2.49 -2.49
N ALA A 63 8.41 -3.28 -1.48
CA ALA A 63 7.61 -4.42 -1.06
C ALA A 63 6.22 -4.01 -0.53
N ILE A 64 6.15 -2.91 0.24
CA ILE A 64 4.87 -2.35 0.72
C ILE A 64 4.01 -1.89 -0.46
N LEU A 65 4.59 -1.14 -1.40
CA LEU A 65 3.89 -0.66 -2.59
C LEU A 65 3.38 -1.82 -3.45
N ALA A 66 4.19 -2.85 -3.66
CA ALA A 66 3.80 -4.05 -4.39
C ALA A 66 2.65 -4.80 -3.70
N GLY A 67 2.65 -4.86 -2.37
CA GLY A 67 1.55 -5.44 -1.59
C GLY A 67 0.24 -4.65 -1.78
N GLN A 68 0.32 -3.33 -1.70
CA GLN A 68 -0.85 -2.45 -1.79
C GLN A 68 -1.47 -2.44 -3.21
N ASP A 69 -0.64 -2.49 -4.25
CA ASP A 69 -1.09 -2.63 -5.64
C ASP A 69 -1.84 -3.97 -5.84
N GLN A 70 -1.28 -5.05 -5.28
CA GLN A 70 -1.87 -6.37 -5.34
C GLN A 70 -3.22 -6.47 -4.59
N GLU A 71 -3.37 -5.79 -3.45
CA GLU A 71 -4.64 -5.73 -2.72
C GLU A 71 -5.74 -5.01 -3.50
N ASN A 72 -5.41 -3.87 -4.11
CA ASN A 72 -6.35 -3.11 -4.95
C ASN A 72 -6.76 -3.90 -6.20
N SER A 73 -5.82 -4.61 -6.82
CA SER A 73 -6.09 -5.43 -8.01
C SER A 73 -7.01 -6.62 -7.70
N LYS A 74 -6.80 -7.31 -6.56
CA LYS A 74 -7.66 -8.42 -6.12
C LYS A 74 -9.10 -7.98 -5.86
N PHE A 75 -9.29 -6.78 -5.31
CA PHE A 75 -10.63 -6.25 -5.06
C PHE A 75 -11.42 -6.05 -6.36
N ILE A 76 -10.78 -5.48 -7.39
CA ILE A 76 -11.39 -5.28 -8.71
C ILE A 76 -11.69 -6.62 -9.39
N TRP A 77 -10.77 -7.58 -9.31
CA TRP A 77 -10.98 -8.92 -9.86
C TRP A 77 -12.13 -9.66 -9.19
N SER A 78 -12.20 -9.62 -7.85
CA SER A 78 -13.29 -10.25 -7.11
C SER A 78 -14.64 -9.63 -7.46
N LEU A 79 -14.71 -8.29 -7.57
CA LEU A 79 -15.92 -7.58 -7.91
C LEU A 79 -16.38 -7.94 -9.34
N GLY A 80 -15.44 -8.03 -10.29
CA GLY A 80 -15.71 -8.45 -11.66
C GLY A 80 -16.27 -9.87 -11.74
N VAL A 81 -15.65 -10.82 -11.02
CA VAL A 81 -16.12 -12.22 -10.97
C VAL A 81 -17.53 -12.31 -10.36
N SER A 82 -17.80 -11.57 -9.28
CA SER A 82 -19.13 -11.52 -8.66
C SER A 82 -20.19 -10.95 -9.61
N LEU A 83 -19.87 -9.89 -10.37
CA LEU A 83 -20.77 -9.32 -11.38
C LEU A 83 -21.08 -10.30 -12.50
N VAL A 84 -20.08 -11.02 -13.01
CA VAL A 84 -20.28 -12.04 -14.06
C VAL A 84 -21.14 -13.20 -13.53
N ALA A 85 -20.86 -13.69 -12.33
CA ALA A 85 -21.65 -14.74 -11.70
C ALA A 85 -23.12 -14.30 -11.49
N LEU A 86 -23.35 -13.05 -11.08
CA LEU A 86 -24.68 -12.49 -10.93
C LEU A 86 -25.42 -12.43 -12.28
N ALA A 87 -24.76 -11.95 -13.33
CA ALA A 87 -25.34 -11.88 -14.68
C ALA A 87 -25.71 -13.26 -15.22
N LEU A 88 -24.83 -14.26 -15.03
CA LEU A 88 -25.10 -15.66 -15.41
C LEU A 88 -26.28 -16.25 -14.64
N SER A 89 -26.38 -15.98 -13.33
CA SER A 89 -27.49 -16.45 -12.49
C SER A 89 -28.83 -15.88 -12.97
N VAL A 90 -28.89 -14.56 -13.20
CA VAL A 90 -30.10 -13.90 -13.72
C VAL A 90 -30.45 -14.44 -15.11
N GLY A 91 -29.46 -14.57 -16.00
CA GLY A 91 -29.65 -15.12 -17.35
C GLY A 91 -30.19 -16.55 -17.32
N ALA A 92 -29.68 -17.41 -16.43
CA ALA A 92 -30.14 -18.78 -16.27
C ALA A 92 -31.59 -18.86 -15.76
N ILE A 93 -31.99 -17.97 -14.85
CA ILE A 93 -33.38 -17.90 -14.37
C ILE A 93 -34.32 -17.50 -15.52
N ILE A 94 -33.94 -16.48 -16.30
CA ILE A 94 -34.74 -16.03 -17.45
C ILE A 94 -34.85 -17.14 -18.51
N ALA A 95 -33.75 -17.81 -18.84
CA ALA A 95 -33.74 -18.90 -19.81
C ALA A 95 -34.62 -20.08 -19.39
N GLN A 96 -34.62 -20.41 -18.09
CA GLN A 96 -35.52 -21.43 -17.53
C GLN A 96 -36.98 -21.02 -17.64
N LEU A 97 -37.32 -19.76 -17.33
CA LEU A 97 -38.69 -19.25 -17.45
C LEU A 97 -39.20 -19.22 -18.90
N VAL A 98 -38.33 -18.94 -19.87
CA VAL A 98 -38.68 -18.96 -21.31
C VAL A 98 -38.87 -20.38 -21.82
N THR A 99 -38.00 -21.32 -21.43
CA THR A 99 -38.09 -22.73 -21.85
C THR A 99 -39.27 -23.46 -21.19
N ALA A 100 -39.71 -23.02 -20.01
CA ALA A 100 -40.83 -23.62 -19.27
C ALA A 100 -42.22 -23.11 -19.72
N LYS A 101 -42.29 -22.14 -20.64
CA LYS A 101 -43.52 -21.67 -21.28
C LYS A 101 -43.76 -22.42 -22.60
#